data_AF-A0A177W9G0-F1
#
_entry.id   AF-A0A177W9G0-F1
#
_cell.length_a   1.000
_cell.length_b   1.000
_cell.length_c   1.000
_cell.angle_alpha   90.00
_cell.angle_beta   90.00
_cell.angle_gamma   90.00
#
_symmetry.space_group_name_H-M   'P 1'
#
loop_
_entity.id
_entity.type
_entity.pdbx_description
1 polymer ?
#
loop_
_entity_poly.entity_id
_entity_poly.type
_entity_poly.pdbx_seq_one_letter_code
_entity_poly.pdbx_strand_id
1 'polypeptide(L)'
;MSNATTIYEMAKELTHTRSNGTLKLTLSSIEIVMVIICIPLFLRERNQPMIKYRSWTINILACMSATICNIADACMSMDQWVPYDYFPLIIYIRTITYIIPMCCFMPTYLRHYFLLQLPILQTKLLDYETVVSPEKYRELSKALKRTRLLSNERAAWIFFAIIFSVTMCIGLWVLHKANFDSIALSLTNDVDTFISFMSLFHVIVASVFLLSYGPRSPKENFQIMNQFYTVTALTTASLLFSVSLVFNLNPTASYVCHTLGTVLPAAAVIVDLAIPLQFLITNKRYKLELTRNSRSKSSLWLKQASNSTRSADSSQVDTIERVSTYSYNNDSPATSPTAMIPHTAIKQRKNMSYTIARIIADPTLHDAFCKYLAMEFSMESLLFIEAVKIYKEKVKESPITETVMKLSIKIAAEFIIPNSVNEVNLPKKIVLKLNTELAAALEGEFDMKKASAVYDDAAEHIEQMLALNHLRKFQTTSLFKNATASQ
;
A
#
# COMPACT_ATOMS: atom_id res chain seq x y z
N MET A 1 44.51 9.43 -37.17
CA MET A 1 44.50 8.18 -36.37
C MET A 1 45.47 8.21 -35.18
N SER A 2 46.52 9.05 -35.13
CA SER A 2 47.43 9.12 -33.95
C SER A 2 46.87 9.87 -32.73
N ASN A 3 45.95 10.84 -32.91
CA ASN A 3 45.33 11.58 -31.81
C ASN A 3 44.33 10.76 -30.99
N ALA A 4 43.61 9.81 -31.61
CA ALA A 4 42.64 8.98 -30.90
C ALA A 4 43.32 7.99 -29.94
N THR A 5 44.47 7.45 -30.34
CA THR A 5 45.30 6.55 -29.52
C THR A 5 45.92 7.25 -28.33
N THR A 6 46.38 8.50 -28.49
CA THR A 6 46.95 9.31 -27.39
C THR A 6 45.87 9.81 -26.41
N ILE A 7 44.69 10.21 -26.92
CA ILE A 7 43.53 10.55 -26.08
C ILE A 7 43.05 9.34 -25.28
N TYR A 8 43.02 8.16 -25.91
CA TYR A 8 42.66 6.90 -25.25
C TYR A 8 43.67 6.50 -24.17
N GLU A 9 44.97 6.67 -24.41
CA GLU A 9 46.03 6.39 -23.42
C GLU A 9 46.03 7.39 -22.25
N MET A 10 45.75 8.69 -22.48
CA MET A 10 45.58 9.67 -21.39
C MET A 10 44.31 9.44 -20.58
N ALA A 11 43.18 9.12 -21.23
CA ALA A 11 41.95 8.74 -20.55
C ALA A 11 42.20 7.55 -19.61
N LYS A 12 43.01 6.58 -20.06
CA LYS A 12 43.38 5.37 -19.32
C LYS A 12 44.23 5.63 -18.07
N GLU A 13 45.13 6.63 -18.09
CA GLU A 13 45.90 7.01 -16.89
C GLU A 13 45.08 7.81 -15.86
N LEU A 14 44.16 8.67 -16.32
CA LEU A 14 43.32 9.53 -15.46
C LEU A 14 42.12 8.79 -14.85
N THR A 15 41.59 7.76 -15.50
CA THR A 15 40.37 7.06 -15.07
C THR A 15 40.62 5.89 -14.12
N HIS A 16 41.82 5.77 -13.52
CA HIS A 16 42.22 4.71 -12.57
C HIS A 16 41.18 4.49 -11.45
N THR A 17 40.14 3.69 -11.76
CA THR A 17 38.96 3.45 -10.93
C THR A 17 38.46 2.01 -11.11
N ARG A 18 39.35 1.08 -11.47
CA ARG A 18 39.06 -0.36 -11.52
C ARG A 18 38.41 -0.89 -10.24
N SER A 19 38.76 -0.31 -9.08
CA SER A 19 38.10 -0.59 -7.80
C SER A 19 36.64 -0.14 -7.76
N ASN A 20 36.33 1.05 -8.27
CA ASN A 20 34.95 1.55 -8.37
C ASN A 20 34.14 0.78 -9.41
N GLY A 21 34.73 0.39 -10.54
CA GLY A 21 34.08 -0.47 -11.53
C GLY A 21 33.65 -1.81 -10.93
N THR A 22 34.53 -2.45 -10.16
CA THR A 22 34.23 -3.71 -9.45
C THR A 22 33.13 -3.52 -8.40
N LEU A 23 33.17 -2.42 -7.64
CA LEU A 23 32.14 -2.07 -6.65
C LEU A 23 30.77 -1.87 -7.33
N LYS A 24 30.70 -1.07 -8.40
CA LYS A 24 29.48 -0.83 -9.18
C LYS A 24 28.90 -2.14 -9.70
N LEU A 25 29.73 -3.00 -10.30
CA LEU A 25 29.30 -4.30 -10.81
C LEU A 25 28.72 -5.20 -9.72
N THR A 26 29.35 -5.21 -8.54
CA THR A 26 28.89 -5.99 -7.39
C THR A 26 27.52 -5.50 -6.90
N LEU A 27 27.36 -4.19 -6.74
CA LEU A 27 26.09 -3.57 -6.33
C LEU A 27 25.00 -3.80 -7.37
N SER A 28 25.28 -3.59 -8.66
CA SER A 28 24.35 -3.89 -9.74
C SER A 28 23.93 -5.35 -9.77
N SER A 29 24.85 -6.28 -9.51
CA SER A 29 24.52 -7.71 -9.45
C SER A 29 23.54 -8.02 -8.33
N ILE A 30 23.72 -7.42 -7.15
CA ILE A 30 22.79 -7.54 -6.01
C ILE A 30 21.42 -6.96 -6.40
N GLU A 31 21.39 -5.76 -6.99
CA GLU A 31 20.16 -5.12 -7.44
C GLU A 31 19.41 -5.95 -8.48
N ILE A 32 20.10 -6.49 -9.49
CA ILE A 32 19.50 -7.37 -10.52
C ILE A 32 18.81 -8.56 -9.86
N VAL A 33 19.49 -9.25 -8.93
CA VAL A 33 18.93 -10.39 -8.21
C VAL A 33 17.68 -9.96 -7.44
N MET A 34 17.72 -8.82 -6.73
CA MET A 34 16.56 -8.30 -6.02
C MET A 34 15.41 -7.95 -6.96
N VAL A 35 15.66 -7.29 -8.08
CA VAL A 35 14.65 -6.90 -9.08
C VAL A 35 13.98 -8.13 -9.68
N ILE A 36 14.77 -9.14 -10.10
CA ILE A 36 14.27 -10.40 -10.68
C ILE A 36 13.37 -11.15 -9.70
N ILE A 37 13.69 -11.12 -8.39
CA ILE A 37 12.89 -11.77 -7.35
C ILE A 37 11.64 -10.94 -7.00
N CYS A 38 11.78 -9.62 -6.87
CA CYS A 38 10.72 -8.74 -6.38
C CYS A 38 9.61 -8.53 -7.40
N ILE A 39 9.93 -8.38 -8.69
CA ILE A 39 8.91 -8.17 -9.75
C ILE A 39 7.81 -9.25 -9.74
N PRO A 40 8.11 -10.56 -9.87
CA PRO A 40 7.08 -11.59 -9.90
C PRO A 40 6.33 -11.70 -8.58
N LEU A 41 7.01 -11.47 -7.45
CA LEU A 41 6.36 -11.46 -6.13
C LEU A 41 5.37 -10.30 -5.99
N PHE A 42 5.74 -9.09 -6.42
CA PHE A 42 4.88 -7.91 -6.35
C PHE A 42 3.70 -8.01 -7.34
N LEU A 43 3.92 -8.60 -8.51
CA LEU A 43 2.83 -8.94 -9.45
C LEU A 43 1.82 -9.90 -8.83
N ARG A 44 2.30 -10.97 -8.19
CA ARG A 44 1.46 -11.97 -7.52
C ARG A 44 0.69 -11.38 -6.34
N GLU A 45 1.32 -10.50 -5.56
CA GLU A 45 0.77 -9.92 -4.34
C GLU A 45 0.23 -8.50 -4.55
N ARG A 46 -0.08 -8.09 -5.80
CA ARG A 46 -0.46 -6.71 -6.16
C ARG A 46 -1.62 -6.11 -5.36
N ASN A 47 -2.46 -6.96 -4.78
CA ASN A 47 -3.61 -6.56 -3.97
C ASN A 47 -3.25 -6.29 -2.50
N GLN A 48 -2.04 -6.62 -2.05
CA GLN A 48 -1.60 -6.27 -0.70
C GLN A 48 -1.54 -4.74 -0.57
N PRO A 49 -2.10 -4.16 0.52
CA PRO A 49 -2.11 -2.73 0.77
C PRO A 49 -0.77 -2.04 0.48
N MET A 50 0.32 -2.62 0.99
CA MET A 50 1.66 -2.06 0.82
C MET A 50 2.13 -1.98 -0.64
N ILE A 51 1.73 -2.93 -1.49
CA ILE A 51 2.08 -2.89 -2.93
C ILE A 51 1.12 -1.93 -3.66
N LYS A 52 -0.18 -2.02 -3.37
CA LYS A 52 -1.22 -1.20 -4.01
C LYS A 52 -1.02 0.31 -3.78
N TYR A 53 -0.64 0.69 -2.57
CA TYR A 53 -0.57 2.09 -2.14
C TYR A 53 0.75 2.80 -2.43
N ARG A 54 1.71 2.10 -3.04
CA ARG A 54 3.06 2.60 -3.28
C ARG A 54 3.39 2.84 -4.76
N SER A 55 2.40 2.91 -5.64
CA SER A 55 2.64 3.05 -7.09
C SER A 55 3.72 2.12 -7.62
N TRP A 56 3.59 0.84 -7.27
CA TRP A 56 4.69 -0.12 -7.40
C TRP A 56 5.17 -0.26 -8.85
N THR A 57 4.33 -0.01 -9.86
CA THR A 57 4.76 -0.10 -11.26
C THR A 57 5.78 0.97 -11.62
N ILE A 58 5.59 2.21 -11.14
CA ILE A 58 6.52 3.32 -11.33
C ILE A 58 7.80 3.10 -10.50
N ASN A 59 7.67 2.60 -9.28
CA ASN A 59 8.83 2.29 -8.44
C ASN A 59 9.70 1.15 -9.01
N ILE A 60 9.09 0.11 -9.58
CA ILE A 60 9.85 -0.93 -10.30
C ILE A 60 10.54 -0.35 -11.52
N LEU A 61 9.86 0.50 -12.30
CA LEU A 61 10.49 1.19 -13.43
C LEU A 61 11.71 2.01 -12.97
N ALA A 62 11.59 2.75 -11.87
CA ALA A 62 12.68 3.51 -11.28
C ALA A 62 13.85 2.60 -10.86
N CYS A 63 13.57 1.51 -10.15
CA CYS A 63 14.59 0.55 -9.71
C CYS A 63 15.30 -0.10 -10.90
N MET A 64 14.54 -0.59 -11.90
CA MET A 64 15.12 -1.18 -13.10
C MET A 64 16.02 -0.20 -13.85
N SER A 65 15.58 1.05 -13.99
CA SER A 65 16.33 2.07 -14.72
C SER A 65 17.60 2.47 -13.94
N ALA A 66 17.50 2.65 -12.63
CA ALA A 66 18.67 2.91 -11.78
C ALA A 66 19.69 1.76 -11.85
N THR A 67 19.23 0.50 -11.84
CA THR A 67 20.10 -0.66 -12.00
C THR A 67 20.77 -0.72 -13.37
N ILE A 68 20.04 -0.44 -14.45
CA ILE A 68 20.64 -0.36 -15.80
C ILE A 68 21.67 0.78 -15.87
N CYS A 69 21.39 1.92 -15.24
CA CYS A 69 22.35 3.02 -15.15
C CYS A 69 23.63 2.59 -14.41
N ASN A 70 23.50 1.90 -13.26
CA ASN A 70 24.65 1.39 -12.52
C ASN A 70 25.47 0.38 -13.32
N ILE A 71 24.81 -0.48 -14.13
CA ILE A 71 25.49 -1.40 -15.05
C ILE A 71 26.23 -0.63 -16.14
N ALA A 72 25.60 0.36 -16.77
CA ALA A 72 26.23 1.19 -17.79
C ALA A 72 27.47 1.90 -17.23
N ASP A 73 27.34 2.48 -16.03
CA ASP A 73 28.45 3.11 -15.31
C ASP A 73 29.56 2.10 -14.97
N ALA A 74 29.20 0.86 -14.57
CA ALA A 74 30.17 -0.20 -14.32
C ALA A 74 30.93 -0.58 -15.60
N CYS A 75 30.23 -0.78 -16.72
CA CYS A 75 30.82 -1.09 -18.01
C CYS A 75 31.80 -0.01 -18.48
N MET A 76 31.44 1.27 -18.31
CA MET A 76 32.32 2.40 -18.64
C MET A 76 33.53 2.50 -17.71
N SER A 77 33.41 2.04 -16.46
CA SER A 77 34.50 2.09 -15.46
C SER A 77 35.45 0.88 -15.53
N MET A 78 35.14 -0.13 -16.35
CA MET A 78 35.95 -1.34 -16.50
C MET A 78 36.83 -1.24 -17.74
N ASP A 79 38.15 -1.41 -17.54
CA ASP A 79 39.14 -1.29 -18.60
C ASP A 79 38.81 -2.21 -19.78
N GLN A 80 38.71 -1.64 -20.99
CA GLN A 80 38.50 -2.35 -22.26
C GLN A 80 37.16 -3.10 -22.40
N TRP A 81 36.19 -2.90 -21.50
CA TRP A 81 34.88 -3.55 -21.62
C TRP A 81 34.00 -2.91 -22.69
N VAL A 82 34.13 -1.60 -22.89
CA VAL A 82 33.40 -0.84 -23.91
C VAL A 82 34.38 -0.34 -24.96
N PRO A 83 34.30 -0.83 -26.21
CA PRO A 83 35.07 -0.26 -27.31
C PRO A 83 34.66 1.19 -27.53
N TYR A 84 35.61 2.04 -27.92
CA TYR A 84 35.38 3.47 -28.08
C TYR A 84 34.23 3.79 -29.05
N ASP A 85 34.06 3.01 -30.13
CA ASP A 85 32.95 3.18 -31.10
C ASP A 85 31.56 3.00 -30.48
N TYR A 86 31.43 2.22 -29.40
CA TYR A 86 30.18 2.01 -28.68
C TYR A 86 30.00 2.96 -27.49
N PHE A 87 31.01 3.77 -27.15
CA PHE A 87 30.98 4.66 -26.01
C PHE A 87 29.81 5.67 -26.04
N PRO A 88 29.49 6.31 -27.19
CA PRO A 88 28.31 7.19 -27.27
C PRO A 88 27.02 6.47 -26.94
N LEU A 89 26.83 5.24 -27.45
CA LEU A 89 25.62 4.45 -27.21
C LEU A 89 25.43 4.15 -25.72
N ILE A 90 26.51 3.79 -25.01
CA ILE A 90 26.45 3.54 -23.56
C ILE A 90 26.11 4.83 -22.80
N ILE A 91 26.62 5.98 -23.22
CA ILE A 91 26.25 7.29 -22.64
C ILE A 91 24.76 7.58 -22.86
N TYR A 92 24.22 7.35 -24.06
CA TYR A 92 22.77 7.49 -24.31
C TYR A 92 21.95 6.61 -23.36
N ILE A 93 22.32 5.34 -23.21
CA ILE A 93 21.64 4.40 -22.30
C ILE A 93 21.74 4.92 -20.86
N ARG A 94 22.93 5.28 -20.40
CA ARG A 94 23.18 5.86 -19.07
C ARG A 94 22.30 7.07 -18.82
N THR A 95 22.31 8.06 -19.71
CA THR A 95 21.54 9.30 -19.53
C THR A 95 20.02 9.05 -19.51
N ILE A 96 19.49 8.23 -20.43
CA ILE A 96 18.06 7.91 -20.46
C ILE A 96 17.65 7.20 -19.17
N THR A 97 18.43 6.19 -18.77
CA THR A 97 18.13 5.37 -17.59
C THR A 97 18.35 6.10 -16.28
N TYR A 98 19.17 7.15 -16.27
CA TYR A 98 19.32 8.07 -15.14
C TYR A 98 18.13 9.04 -15.01
N ILE A 99 17.58 9.54 -16.13
CA ILE A 99 16.45 10.49 -16.11
C ILE A 99 15.18 9.83 -15.55
N ILE A 100 14.93 8.57 -15.88
CA ILE A 100 13.73 7.83 -15.46
C ILE A 100 13.50 7.88 -13.93
N PRO A 101 14.42 7.39 -13.06
CA PRO A 101 14.19 7.37 -11.61
C PRO A 101 13.99 8.77 -11.02
N MET A 102 14.66 9.80 -11.57
CA MET A 102 14.48 11.19 -11.12
C MET A 102 13.05 11.70 -11.37
N CYS A 103 12.47 11.33 -12.51
CA CYS A 103 11.09 11.67 -12.85
C CYS A 103 10.05 10.83 -12.09
N CYS A 104 10.43 9.72 -11.43
CA CYS A 104 9.52 8.83 -10.72
C CYS A 104 9.17 9.29 -9.30
N PHE A 105 10.00 10.11 -8.65
CA PHE A 105 9.80 10.56 -7.26
C PHE A 105 8.48 11.30 -7.06
N MET A 106 8.29 12.39 -7.80
CA MET A 106 7.13 13.29 -7.62
C MET A 106 5.79 12.57 -7.91
N PRO A 107 5.62 11.81 -9.00
CA PRO A 107 4.38 11.05 -9.23
C PRO A 107 4.08 10.03 -8.14
N THR A 108 5.11 9.38 -7.60
CA THR A 108 4.98 8.40 -6.52
C THR A 108 4.46 9.06 -5.24
N TYR A 109 5.04 10.20 -4.86
CA TYR A 109 4.63 10.96 -3.67
C TYR A 109 3.25 11.59 -3.82
N LEU A 110 2.95 12.18 -4.98
CA LEU A 110 1.64 12.77 -5.26
C LEU A 110 0.52 11.75 -5.13
N ARG A 111 0.67 10.57 -5.73
CA ARG A 111 -0.33 9.52 -5.60
C ARG A 111 -0.48 9.06 -4.16
N HIS A 112 0.61 8.85 -3.44
CA HIS A 112 0.54 8.45 -2.04
C HIS A 112 -0.18 9.49 -1.19
N TYR A 113 0.09 10.77 -1.40
CA TYR A 113 -0.65 11.87 -0.79
C TYR A 113 -2.17 11.78 -1.07
N PHE A 114 -2.58 11.59 -2.32
CA PHE A 114 -4.01 11.49 -2.64
C PHE A 114 -4.65 10.22 -2.09
N LEU A 115 -3.90 9.11 -2.02
CA LEU A 115 -4.37 7.90 -1.36
C LEU A 115 -4.70 8.18 0.11
N LEU A 116 -3.78 8.83 0.84
CA LEU A 116 -3.97 9.24 2.24
C LEU A 116 -5.16 10.18 2.46
N GLN A 117 -5.49 11.02 1.48
CA GLN A 117 -6.63 11.93 1.56
C GLN A 117 -7.97 11.24 1.32
N LEU A 118 -8.02 10.12 0.58
CA LEU A 118 -9.27 9.37 0.34
C LEU A 118 -10.02 9.02 1.64
N PRO A 119 -9.40 8.32 2.62
CA PRO A 119 -10.12 7.92 3.81
C PRO A 119 -10.55 9.12 4.66
N ILE A 120 -9.78 10.21 4.68
CA ILE A 120 -10.14 11.45 5.40
C ILE A 120 -11.38 12.10 4.79
N LEU A 121 -11.46 12.14 3.46
CA LEU A 121 -12.63 12.64 2.75
C LEU A 121 -13.83 11.70 2.90
N GLN A 122 -13.60 10.39 2.96
CA GLN A 122 -14.63 9.38 3.21
C GLN A 122 -15.19 9.46 4.62
N THR A 123 -14.38 9.65 5.65
CA THR A 123 -14.88 9.84 7.02
C THR A 123 -15.70 11.11 7.14
N LYS A 124 -15.34 12.19 6.44
CA LYS A 124 -16.13 13.43 6.41
C LYS A 124 -17.51 13.27 5.76
N LEU A 125 -17.70 12.25 4.91
CA LEU A 125 -19.02 11.92 4.37
C LEU A 125 -19.94 11.26 5.40
N LEU A 126 -19.38 10.75 6.51
CA LEU A 126 -20.13 10.17 7.62
C LEU A 126 -20.57 11.22 8.65
N ASP A 127 -19.98 12.43 8.62
CA ASP A 127 -20.35 13.50 9.53
C ASP A 127 -21.79 13.96 9.28
N TYR A 128 -22.61 13.96 10.34
CA TYR A 128 -24.03 14.32 10.30
C TYR A 128 -24.28 15.68 9.63
N GLU A 129 -23.46 16.69 9.94
CA GLU A 129 -23.56 18.02 9.33
C GLU A 129 -23.37 18.01 7.80
N THR A 130 -22.52 17.11 7.31
CA THR A 130 -22.23 16.97 5.89
C THR A 130 -23.34 16.21 5.19
N VAL A 131 -23.92 15.19 5.84
CA VAL A 131 -25.04 14.39 5.29
C VAL A 131 -26.31 15.22 5.17
N VAL A 132 -26.56 16.13 6.13
CA VAL A 132 -27.77 16.96 6.15
C VAL A 132 -27.71 18.14 5.17
N SER A 133 -26.50 18.63 4.84
CA SER A 133 -26.32 19.73 3.88
C SER A 133 -26.01 19.20 2.46
N PRO A 134 -26.96 19.29 1.51
CA PRO A 134 -26.76 18.76 0.15
C PRO A 134 -25.64 19.47 -0.62
N GLU A 135 -25.37 20.75 -0.32
CA GLU A 135 -24.29 21.53 -0.93
C GLU A 135 -22.91 21.03 -0.47
N LYS A 136 -22.71 20.91 0.85
CA LYS A 136 -21.47 20.36 1.44
C LYS A 136 -21.20 18.93 0.95
N TYR A 137 -22.24 18.09 0.89
CA TYR A 137 -22.12 16.73 0.36
C TYR A 137 -21.69 16.73 -1.12
N ARG A 138 -22.25 17.62 -1.96
CA ARG A 138 -21.89 17.72 -3.38
C ARG A 138 -20.44 18.16 -3.58
N GLU A 139 -19.97 19.14 -2.81
CA GLU A 139 -18.57 19.58 -2.84
C GLU A 139 -17.62 18.48 -2.40
N LEU A 140 -17.93 17.82 -1.29
CA LEU A 140 -17.10 16.73 -0.77
C LEU A 140 -17.07 15.54 -1.74
N SER A 141 -18.20 15.21 -2.36
CA SER A 141 -18.28 14.18 -3.41
C SER A 141 -17.44 14.52 -4.63
N LYS A 142 -17.43 15.79 -5.08
CA LYS A 142 -16.54 16.25 -6.17
C LYS A 142 -15.07 16.14 -5.77
N ALA A 143 -14.72 16.56 -4.56
CA ALA A 143 -13.36 16.45 -4.03
C ALA A 143 -12.91 14.99 -3.94
N LEU A 144 -13.79 14.09 -3.51
CA LEU A 144 -13.52 12.66 -3.43
C LEU A 144 -13.34 12.03 -4.81
N LYS A 145 -14.17 12.39 -5.80
CA LYS A 145 -14.00 11.97 -7.21
C LYS A 145 -12.64 12.40 -7.76
N ARG A 146 -12.25 13.66 -7.55
CA ARG A 146 -10.95 14.19 -7.99
C ARG A 146 -9.80 13.46 -7.31
N THR A 147 -9.89 13.26 -6.00
CA THR A 147 -8.86 12.56 -5.21
C THR A 147 -8.72 11.10 -5.64
N ARG A 148 -9.82 10.41 -5.95
CA ARG A 148 -9.80 9.04 -6.50
C ARG A 148 -9.14 8.97 -7.88
N LEU A 149 -9.41 9.96 -8.74
CA LEU A 149 -8.75 10.05 -10.04
C LEU A 149 -7.23 10.20 -9.87
N LEU A 150 -6.81 11.11 -8.99
CA LEU A 150 -5.39 11.44 -8.77
C LEU A 150 -4.61 10.39 -7.97
N SER A 151 -5.31 9.58 -7.17
CA SER A 151 -4.73 8.43 -6.44
C SER A 151 -4.65 7.15 -7.27
N ASN A 152 -5.16 7.17 -8.52
CA ASN A 152 -5.07 6.04 -9.44
C ASN A 152 -3.65 5.92 -10.04
N GLU A 153 -3.24 4.69 -10.33
CA GLU A 153 -1.96 4.41 -11.02
C GLU A 153 -1.86 5.13 -12.35
N ARG A 154 -2.96 5.20 -13.11
CA ARG A 154 -2.98 5.90 -14.41
C ARG A 154 -2.61 7.38 -14.28
N ALA A 155 -3.10 8.06 -13.24
CA ALA A 155 -2.76 9.45 -13.01
C ALA A 155 -1.27 9.61 -12.70
N ALA A 156 -0.70 8.72 -11.89
CA ALA A 156 0.73 8.71 -11.61
C ALA A 156 1.58 8.53 -12.89
N TRP A 157 1.16 7.64 -13.80
CA TRP A 157 1.82 7.47 -15.10
C TRP A 157 1.71 8.70 -16.00
N ILE A 158 0.58 9.40 -15.99
CA ILE A 158 0.40 10.65 -16.74
C ILE A 158 1.35 11.73 -16.20
N PHE A 159 1.43 11.89 -14.87
CA PHE A 159 2.38 12.83 -14.26
C PHE A 159 3.83 12.47 -14.60
N PHE A 160 4.18 11.18 -14.52
CA PHE A 160 5.50 10.69 -14.95
C PHE A 160 5.77 11.04 -16.41
N ALA A 161 4.84 10.73 -17.33
CA ALA A 161 5.02 10.96 -18.76
C ALA A 161 5.24 12.44 -19.08
N ILE A 162 4.52 13.35 -18.41
CA ILE A 162 4.69 14.80 -18.59
C ILE A 162 6.10 15.23 -18.15
N ILE A 163 6.50 14.88 -16.93
CA ILE A 163 7.81 15.27 -16.37
C ILE A 163 8.97 14.64 -17.17
N PHE A 164 8.83 13.36 -17.49
CA PHE A 164 9.80 12.60 -18.27
C PHE A 164 9.96 13.18 -19.67
N SER A 165 8.86 13.47 -20.39
CA SER A 165 8.94 13.99 -21.77
C SER A 165 9.67 15.33 -21.83
N VAL A 166 9.37 16.25 -20.90
CA VAL A 166 10.05 17.56 -20.84
C VAL A 166 11.55 17.37 -20.57
N THR A 167 11.89 16.56 -19.56
CA THR A 167 13.30 16.32 -19.17
C THR A 167 14.06 15.60 -20.27
N MET A 168 13.44 14.63 -20.93
CA MET A 168 14.02 13.87 -22.04
C MET A 168 14.26 14.74 -23.27
N CYS A 169 13.34 15.61 -23.65
CA CYS A 169 13.54 16.52 -24.80
C CYS A 169 14.77 17.41 -24.59
N ILE A 170 14.95 17.95 -23.38
CA ILE A 170 16.13 18.76 -23.05
C ILE A 170 17.38 17.88 -23.00
N GLY A 171 17.31 16.70 -22.38
CA GLY A 171 18.44 15.78 -22.29
C GLY A 171 18.94 15.29 -23.65
N LEU A 172 18.03 14.96 -24.57
CA LEU A 172 18.38 14.59 -25.95
C LEU A 172 19.01 15.76 -26.72
N TRP A 173 18.54 16.99 -26.49
CA TRP A 173 19.14 18.18 -27.08
C TRP A 173 20.57 18.43 -26.58
N VAL A 174 20.83 18.25 -25.28
CA VAL A 174 22.19 18.33 -24.70
C VAL A 174 23.07 17.20 -25.23
N LEU A 175 22.58 15.97 -25.27
CA LEU A 175 23.31 14.81 -25.82
C LEU A 175 23.69 15.00 -27.29
N HIS A 176 22.81 15.60 -28.09
CA HIS A 176 23.08 15.88 -29.50
C HIS A 176 24.26 16.85 -29.71
N LYS A 177 24.49 17.75 -28.75
CA LYS A 177 25.61 18.71 -28.77
C LYS A 177 26.84 18.23 -28.01
N ALA A 178 26.77 17.06 -27.37
CA ALA A 178 27.82 16.58 -26.49
C ALA A 178 29.09 16.23 -27.28
N ASN A 179 30.23 16.65 -26.76
CA ASN A 179 31.53 16.20 -27.26
C ASN A 179 31.94 14.92 -26.54
N PHE A 180 31.70 13.76 -27.18
CA PHE A 180 32.00 12.45 -26.60
C PHE A 180 33.48 12.23 -26.28
N ASP A 181 34.40 12.91 -26.96
CA ASP A 181 35.85 12.87 -26.64
C ASP A 181 36.14 13.44 -25.26
N SER A 182 35.48 14.55 -24.93
CA SER A 182 35.58 15.18 -23.61
C SER A 182 35.05 14.25 -22.51
N ILE A 183 33.97 13.52 -22.80
CA ILE A 183 33.38 12.57 -21.86
C ILE A 183 34.30 11.36 -21.65
N ALA A 184 34.91 10.85 -22.72
CA ALA A 184 35.86 9.74 -22.65
C ALA A 184 37.08 10.09 -21.80
N LEU A 185 37.52 11.35 -21.86
CA LEU A 185 38.61 11.89 -21.04
C LEU A 185 38.20 12.23 -19.59
N SER A 186 36.94 11.96 -19.20
CA SER A 186 36.38 12.34 -17.89
C SER A 186 36.49 13.83 -17.57
N LEU A 187 36.51 14.67 -18.61
CA LEU A 187 36.43 16.11 -18.45
C LEU A 187 34.97 16.52 -18.20
N THR A 188 34.80 17.60 -17.45
CA THR A 188 33.49 18.19 -17.21
C THR A 188 32.80 18.49 -18.54
N ASN A 189 31.57 18.00 -18.69
CA ASN A 189 30.80 18.12 -19.92
C ASN A 189 29.37 18.59 -19.62
N ASP A 190 28.72 19.11 -20.66
CA ASP A 190 27.37 19.67 -20.56
C ASP A 190 26.33 18.61 -20.15
N VAL A 191 26.55 17.33 -20.48
CA VAL A 191 25.64 16.22 -20.16
C VAL A 191 25.63 15.93 -18.67
N ASP A 192 26.79 15.73 -18.04
CA ASP A 192 26.91 15.47 -16.61
C ASP A 192 26.46 16.69 -15.79
N THR A 193 26.72 17.90 -16.29
CA THR A 193 26.23 19.16 -15.71
C THR A 193 24.71 19.23 -15.75
N PHE A 194 24.10 18.98 -16.91
CA PHE A 194 22.66 18.93 -17.09
C PHE A 194 22.01 17.88 -16.18
N ILE A 195 22.53 16.66 -16.19
CA ILE A 195 22.02 15.55 -15.36
C ILE A 195 22.08 15.94 -13.89
N SER A 196 23.20 16.48 -13.41
CA SER A 196 23.37 16.85 -12.00
C SER A 196 22.39 17.94 -11.58
N PHE A 197 22.26 19.02 -12.36
CA PHE A 197 21.36 20.13 -12.02
C PHE A 197 19.89 19.76 -12.15
N MET A 198 19.49 19.07 -13.21
CA MET A 198 18.09 18.64 -13.35
C MET A 198 17.69 17.66 -12.25
N SER A 199 18.60 16.78 -11.86
CA SER A 199 18.32 15.82 -10.79
C SER A 199 18.21 16.50 -9.43
N LEU A 200 19.10 17.47 -9.16
CA LEU A 200 18.99 18.33 -8.00
C LEU A 200 17.64 19.06 -7.97
N PHE A 201 17.21 19.63 -9.10
CA PHE A 201 15.92 20.28 -9.21
C PHE A 201 14.75 19.34 -8.89
N HIS A 202 14.70 18.16 -9.52
CA HIS A 202 13.64 17.17 -9.29
C HIS A 202 13.59 16.70 -7.84
N VAL A 203 14.76 16.40 -7.25
CA VAL A 203 14.84 15.94 -5.86
C VAL A 203 14.51 17.04 -4.87
N ILE A 204 14.90 18.31 -5.12
CA ILE A 204 14.49 19.44 -4.28
C ILE A 204 12.97 19.61 -4.32
N VAL A 205 12.36 19.62 -5.52
CA VAL A 205 10.90 19.75 -5.65
C VAL A 205 10.19 18.60 -4.94
N ALA A 206 10.65 17.35 -5.14
CA ALA A 206 10.10 16.18 -4.46
C ALA A 206 10.30 16.23 -2.95
N SER A 207 11.44 16.74 -2.47
CA SER A 207 11.76 16.87 -1.04
C SER A 207 10.91 17.96 -0.37
N VAL A 208 10.76 19.12 -1.01
CA VAL A 208 9.86 20.19 -0.54
C VAL A 208 8.43 19.65 -0.44
N PHE A 209 7.98 18.91 -1.45
CA PHE A 209 6.68 18.26 -1.40
C PHE A 209 6.60 17.27 -0.23
N LEU A 210 7.54 16.33 -0.12
CA LEU A 210 7.57 15.32 0.94
C LEU A 210 7.60 15.93 2.35
N LEU A 211 8.41 16.96 2.58
CA LEU A 211 8.47 17.67 3.86
C LEU A 211 7.21 18.50 4.13
N SER A 212 6.51 18.96 3.10
CA SER A 212 5.26 19.71 3.26
C SER A 212 4.11 18.81 3.71
N TYR A 213 3.96 17.60 3.16
CA TYR A 213 2.82 16.74 3.50
C TYR A 213 3.18 15.59 4.44
N GLY A 214 4.42 15.11 4.45
CA GLY A 214 4.85 13.95 5.21
C GLY A 214 4.60 14.08 6.72
N PRO A 215 4.97 15.19 7.40
CA PRO A 215 4.67 15.37 8.82
C PRO A 215 3.17 15.48 9.13
N ARG A 216 2.36 15.86 8.13
CA ARG A 216 0.90 16.00 8.21
C ARG A 216 0.17 14.72 7.79
N SER A 217 0.89 13.71 7.31
CA SER A 217 0.30 12.45 6.89
C SER A 217 -0.25 11.68 8.10
N PRO A 218 -1.42 11.03 7.96
CA PRO A 218 -1.89 10.05 8.93
C PRO A 218 -0.81 9.01 9.21
N LYS A 219 -0.66 8.58 10.46
CA LYS A 219 0.25 7.49 10.79
C LYS A 219 -0.23 6.21 10.10
N GLU A 220 0.52 5.74 9.12
CA GLU A 220 0.22 4.51 8.41
C GLU A 220 0.88 3.29 9.06
N ASN A 221 0.23 2.13 8.97
CA ASN A 221 0.76 0.86 9.48
C ASN A 221 1.87 0.26 8.59
N PHE A 222 2.09 0.80 7.39
CA PHE A 222 2.92 0.18 6.34
C PHE A 222 4.33 0.78 6.21
N GLN A 223 4.70 1.75 7.06
CA GLN A 223 6.01 2.42 7.05
C GLN A 223 6.41 3.05 5.69
N ILE A 224 5.46 3.26 4.77
CA ILE A 224 5.72 3.78 3.41
C ILE A 224 6.36 5.19 3.49
N MET A 225 5.89 6.02 4.41
CA MET A 225 6.45 7.35 4.62
C MET A 225 7.92 7.31 5.09
N ASN A 226 8.26 6.40 6.01
CA ASN A 226 9.65 6.24 6.47
C ASN A 226 10.56 5.83 5.31
N GLN A 227 10.09 4.91 4.47
CA GLN A 227 10.80 4.52 3.25
C GLN A 227 11.02 5.71 2.32
N PHE A 228 10.00 6.53 2.06
CA PHE A 228 10.14 7.72 1.22
C PHE A 228 11.15 8.71 1.80
N TYR A 229 11.17 8.92 3.12
CA TYR A 229 12.20 9.75 3.76
C TYR A 229 13.60 9.16 3.58
N THR A 230 13.78 7.85 3.82
CA THR A 230 15.08 7.20 3.66
C THR A 230 15.60 7.30 2.23
N VAL A 231 14.76 6.98 1.25
CA VAL A 231 15.15 6.99 -0.18
C VAL A 231 15.42 8.41 -0.65
N THR A 232 14.61 9.39 -0.24
CA THR A 232 14.87 10.81 -0.53
C THR A 232 16.17 11.29 0.08
N ALA A 233 16.45 10.92 1.34
CA ALA A 233 17.68 11.31 2.02
C ALA A 233 18.92 10.70 1.34
N LEU A 234 18.88 9.41 0.99
CA LEU A 234 19.96 8.74 0.26
C LEU A 234 20.21 9.37 -1.11
N THR A 235 19.13 9.65 -1.86
CA THR A 235 19.22 10.26 -3.19
C THR A 235 19.73 11.70 -3.11
N THR A 236 19.24 12.48 -2.14
CA THR A 236 19.71 13.86 -1.91
C THR A 236 21.19 13.88 -1.54
N ALA A 237 21.61 13.01 -0.63
CA ALA A 237 23.01 12.89 -0.25
C ALA A 237 23.88 12.51 -1.45
N SER A 238 23.44 11.54 -2.28
CA SER A 238 24.13 11.17 -3.51
C SER A 238 24.30 12.36 -4.45
N LEU A 239 23.26 13.16 -4.65
CA LEU A 239 23.33 14.33 -5.52
C LEU A 239 24.25 15.41 -4.97
N LEU A 240 24.29 15.62 -3.65
CA LEU A 240 25.25 16.54 -3.03
C LEU A 240 26.69 16.09 -3.26
N PHE A 241 26.98 14.78 -3.20
CA PHE A 241 28.31 14.25 -3.54
C PHE A 241 28.63 14.41 -5.03
N SER A 242 27.68 14.17 -5.93
CA SER A 242 27.87 14.39 -7.38
C SER A 242 28.11 15.87 -7.71
N VAL A 243 27.37 16.79 -7.10
CA VAL A 243 27.60 18.23 -7.27
C VAL A 243 28.95 18.65 -6.67
N SER A 244 29.29 18.13 -5.48
CA SER A 244 30.58 18.43 -4.84
C SER A 244 31.75 17.96 -5.69
N LEU A 245 31.61 16.85 -6.41
CA LEU A 245 32.63 16.35 -7.33
C LEU A 245 32.96 17.35 -8.45
N VAL A 246 31.95 18.08 -8.96
CA VAL A 246 32.15 19.10 -10.01
C VAL A 246 33.07 20.23 -9.55
N PHE A 247 33.08 20.54 -8.25
CA PHE A 247 33.82 21.67 -7.69
C PHE A 247 35.10 21.28 -6.94
N ASN A 248 35.36 19.98 -6.72
CA ASN A 248 36.42 19.55 -5.83
C ASN A 248 37.67 19.10 -6.59
N LEU A 249 38.77 19.84 -6.40
CA LEU A 249 40.08 19.54 -7.00
C LEU A 249 40.91 18.54 -6.16
N ASN A 250 40.46 18.18 -4.95
CA ASN A 250 41.21 17.25 -4.10
C ASN A 250 40.96 15.79 -4.51
N PRO A 251 42.00 15.02 -4.88
CA PRO A 251 41.86 13.65 -5.38
C PRO A 251 41.27 12.68 -4.35
N THR A 252 41.63 12.81 -3.07
CA THR A 252 41.09 11.96 -2.00
C THR A 252 39.61 12.24 -1.78
N ALA A 253 39.21 13.52 -1.79
CA ALA A 253 37.82 13.90 -1.65
C ALA A 253 36.98 13.49 -2.86
N SER A 254 37.54 13.58 -4.07
CA SER A 254 36.93 13.08 -5.31
C SER A 254 36.67 11.57 -5.25
N TYR A 255 37.65 10.78 -4.80
CA TYR A 255 37.48 9.34 -4.62
C TYR A 255 36.34 8.98 -3.66
N VAL A 256 36.26 9.67 -2.50
CA VAL A 256 35.18 9.48 -1.53
C VAL A 256 33.83 9.88 -2.12
N CYS A 257 33.75 11.02 -2.81
CA CYS A 257 32.52 11.47 -3.47
C CYS A 257 32.03 10.48 -4.53
N HIS A 258 32.94 9.94 -5.35
CA HIS A 258 32.61 8.90 -6.33
C HIS A 258 32.09 7.61 -5.69
N THR A 259 32.75 7.18 -4.61
CA THR A 259 32.36 5.97 -3.88
C THR A 259 30.97 6.14 -3.26
N LEU A 260 30.74 7.25 -2.56
CA LEU A 260 29.44 7.54 -1.94
C LEU A 260 28.34 7.78 -2.99
N GLY A 261 28.67 8.47 -4.09
CA GLY A 261 27.77 8.64 -5.23
C GLY A 261 27.38 7.33 -5.92
N THR A 262 28.12 6.24 -5.70
CA THR A 262 27.77 4.90 -6.16
C THR A 262 26.96 4.12 -5.12
N VAL A 263 27.41 4.14 -3.85
CA VAL A 263 26.80 3.35 -2.77
C VAL A 263 25.41 3.85 -2.40
N LEU A 264 25.20 5.18 -2.38
CA LEU A 264 23.94 5.77 -1.92
C LEU A 264 22.75 5.50 -2.86
N PRO A 265 22.87 5.65 -4.20
CA PRO A 265 21.81 5.25 -5.12
C PRO A 265 21.49 3.76 -5.05
N ALA A 266 22.52 2.91 -4.94
CA ALA A 266 22.32 1.47 -4.80
C ALA A 266 21.57 1.14 -3.50
N ALA A 267 21.94 1.76 -2.39
CA ALA A 267 21.22 1.64 -1.13
C ALA A 267 19.77 2.11 -1.25
N ALA A 268 19.50 3.18 -2.02
CA ALA A 268 18.14 3.66 -2.25
C ALA A 268 17.28 2.62 -2.98
N VAL A 269 17.81 1.98 -4.04
CA VAL A 269 17.15 0.85 -4.75
C VAL A 269 16.89 -0.32 -3.80
N ILE A 270 17.89 -0.70 -3.00
CA ILE A 270 17.76 -1.80 -2.04
C ILE A 270 16.67 -1.50 -1.01
N VAL A 271 16.64 -0.29 -0.43
CA VAL A 271 15.58 0.14 0.50
C VAL A 271 14.21 0.10 -0.19
N ASP A 272 14.13 0.53 -1.44
CA ASP A 272 12.90 0.51 -2.23
C ASP A 272 12.35 -0.90 -2.47
N LEU A 273 13.20 -1.92 -2.53
CA LEU A 273 12.80 -3.31 -2.75
C LEU A 273 12.65 -4.13 -1.44
N ALA A 274 13.56 -3.92 -0.49
CA ALA A 274 13.66 -4.72 0.74
C ALA A 274 12.50 -4.49 1.71
N ILE A 275 12.07 -3.23 1.91
CA ILE A 275 11.02 -2.90 2.88
C ILE A 275 9.67 -3.58 2.54
N PRO A 276 9.16 -3.53 1.29
CA PRO A 276 7.98 -4.28 0.92
C PRO A 276 8.17 -5.79 0.98
N LEU A 277 9.35 -6.28 0.61
CA LEU A 277 9.64 -7.70 0.67
C LEU A 277 9.58 -8.22 2.12
N GLN A 278 10.17 -7.48 3.07
CA GLN A 278 10.11 -7.77 4.50
C GLN A 278 8.67 -7.83 5.00
N PHE A 279 7.82 -6.89 4.58
CA PHE A 279 6.40 -6.89 4.94
C PHE A 279 5.66 -8.11 4.38
N LEU A 280 5.90 -8.49 3.13
CA LEU A 280 5.26 -9.67 2.54
C LEU A 280 5.64 -10.96 3.29
N ILE A 281 6.91 -11.08 3.68
CA ILE A 281 7.42 -12.26 4.40
C ILE A 281 6.85 -12.32 5.83
N THR A 282 6.86 -11.20 6.54
CA THR A 282 6.37 -11.13 7.93
C THR A 282 4.85 -11.32 8.02
N ASN A 283 4.08 -10.75 7.09
CA ASN A 283 2.62 -10.86 7.10
C ASN A 283 2.12 -12.24 6.61
N LYS A 284 2.90 -12.96 5.79
CA LYS A 284 2.60 -14.37 5.45
C LYS A 284 2.61 -15.28 6.67
N ARG A 285 3.47 -15.04 7.66
CA ARG A 285 3.46 -15.79 8.93
C ARG A 285 2.13 -15.62 9.68
N TYR A 286 1.57 -14.40 9.68
CA TYR A 286 0.25 -14.14 10.28
C TYR A 286 -0.90 -14.85 9.56
N LYS A 287 -0.90 -14.92 8.22
CA LYS A 287 -1.92 -15.66 7.46
C LYS A 287 -1.83 -17.19 7.65
N LEU A 288 -0.63 -17.73 7.80
CA LEU A 288 -0.42 -19.17 8.02
C LEU A 288 -0.95 -19.62 9.39
N GLU A 289 -0.77 -18.81 10.44
CA GLU A 289 -1.38 -19.05 11.75
C GLU A 289 -2.92 -18.97 11.72
N LEU A 290 -3.48 -18.05 10.91
CA LEU A 290 -4.93 -17.93 10.73
C LEU A 290 -5.55 -19.20 10.13
N THR A 291 -4.91 -19.76 9.11
CA THR A 291 -5.40 -20.96 8.41
C THR A 291 -5.35 -22.20 9.31
N ARG A 292 -4.34 -22.28 10.19
CA ARG A 292 -4.19 -23.38 11.17
C ARG A 292 -5.27 -23.33 12.26
N ASN A 293 -5.67 -22.13 12.70
CA ASN A 293 -6.73 -21.96 13.71
C ASN A 293 -8.15 -22.03 13.14
N SER A 294 -8.36 -21.66 11.88
CA SER A 294 -9.66 -21.77 11.20
C SER A 294 -10.06 -23.23 10.94
N ARG A 295 -9.11 -24.09 10.53
CA ARG A 295 -9.36 -25.54 10.37
C ARG A 295 -9.72 -26.27 11.67
N SER A 296 -9.30 -25.73 12.82
CA SER A 296 -9.67 -26.27 14.14
C SER A 296 -11.13 -25.95 14.52
N LYS A 297 -11.69 -24.82 14.04
CA LYS A 297 -13.07 -24.43 14.33
C LYS A 297 -14.09 -24.92 13.31
N SER A 298 -13.70 -25.17 12.06
CA SER A 298 -14.63 -25.67 11.02
C SER A 298 -15.07 -27.12 11.24
N SER A 299 -14.27 -27.94 11.94
CA SER A 299 -14.66 -29.33 12.28
C SER A 299 -15.73 -29.41 13.37
N LEU A 300 -15.87 -28.36 14.18
CA LEU A 300 -16.91 -28.25 15.22
C LEU A 300 -18.27 -27.85 14.64
N TRP A 301 -18.30 -27.12 13.52
CA TRP A 301 -19.53 -26.66 12.87
C TRP A 301 -20.25 -27.76 12.08
N LEU A 302 -19.51 -28.72 11.49
CA LEU A 302 -20.11 -29.88 10.84
C LEU A 302 -20.78 -30.87 11.81
N LYS A 303 -20.40 -30.88 13.09
CA LYS A 303 -21.05 -31.70 14.13
C LYS A 303 -22.27 -31.05 14.76
N GLN A 304 -22.45 -29.73 14.62
CA GLN A 304 -23.58 -29.02 15.21
C GLN A 304 -24.75 -28.84 14.24
N ALA A 305 -24.50 -28.92 12.93
CA ALA A 305 -25.54 -28.90 11.89
C ALA A 305 -26.26 -30.26 11.68
N SER A 306 -25.78 -31.36 12.27
CA SER A 306 -26.37 -32.70 12.12
C SER A 306 -27.36 -33.10 13.23
N ASN A 307 -27.51 -32.32 14.30
CA ASN A 307 -28.39 -32.65 15.43
C ASN A 307 -29.72 -31.88 15.44
N SER A 308 -30.09 -31.22 14.35
CA SER A 308 -31.30 -30.38 14.25
C SER A 308 -32.33 -30.95 13.25
N THR A 309 -32.57 -32.26 13.25
CA THR A 309 -33.81 -32.83 12.68
C THR A 309 -33.95 -34.30 13.06
N ARG A 310 -34.66 -34.61 14.15
CA ARG A 310 -35.70 -35.66 14.24
C ARG A 310 -36.10 -35.92 15.69
N SER A 311 -37.38 -35.73 15.95
CA SER A 311 -38.11 -36.31 17.09
C SER A 311 -39.40 -36.91 16.54
N ALA A 312 -39.50 -38.24 16.56
CA ALA A 312 -40.74 -39.02 16.71
C ALA A 312 -40.40 -40.53 16.76
N ASP A 313 -40.52 -41.10 17.96
CA ASP A 313 -40.80 -42.48 18.40
C ASP A 313 -40.62 -43.71 17.48
N SER A 314 -39.87 -44.70 17.97
CA SER A 314 -40.45 -45.99 18.44
C SER A 314 -39.38 -46.93 19.04
N SER A 315 -39.68 -47.39 20.27
CA SER A 315 -39.38 -48.66 20.94
C SER A 315 -38.17 -49.56 20.57
N GLN A 316 -37.47 -49.93 21.64
CA GLN A 316 -36.96 -51.27 22.03
C GLN A 316 -35.51 -51.73 21.67
N VAL A 317 -34.79 -51.96 22.78
CA VAL A 317 -33.95 -53.14 23.14
C VAL A 317 -32.45 -53.14 22.79
N ASP A 318 -31.72 -52.95 23.90
CA ASP A 318 -30.54 -53.65 24.42
C ASP A 318 -29.15 -53.63 23.77
N THR A 319 -28.24 -53.26 24.68
CA THR A 319 -26.98 -53.92 25.09
C THR A 319 -25.62 -53.40 24.60
N ILE A 320 -24.76 -53.20 25.63
CA ILE A 320 -23.30 -53.44 25.70
C ILE A 320 -22.43 -52.33 25.06
N GLU A 321 -21.40 -51.76 25.69
CA GLU A 321 -20.74 -51.90 27.00
C GLU A 321 -19.73 -50.74 27.15
N ARG A 322 -19.43 -50.37 28.42
CA ARG A 322 -18.10 -49.99 28.99
C ARG A 322 -17.36 -48.78 28.38
N VAL A 323 -16.79 -47.82 29.12
CA VAL A 323 -15.93 -47.81 30.32
C VAL A 323 -16.00 -46.37 30.86
N SER A 324 -16.52 -46.02 32.04
CA SER A 324 -15.96 -46.17 33.40
C SER A 324 -14.57 -45.54 33.61
N THR A 325 -14.49 -44.32 34.14
CA THR A 325 -13.78 -44.08 35.42
C THR A 325 -14.06 -42.67 35.95
N TYR A 326 -14.82 -42.65 37.04
CA TYR A 326 -14.78 -41.63 38.09
C TYR A 326 -13.42 -41.70 38.83
N SER A 327 -12.95 -40.57 39.34
CA SER A 327 -12.27 -40.55 40.64
C SER A 327 -12.80 -39.38 41.46
N TYR A 328 -13.17 -39.71 42.69
CA TYR A 328 -13.91 -38.93 43.67
C TYR A 328 -13.03 -38.84 44.93
N ASN A 329 -13.28 -37.83 45.79
CA ASN A 329 -12.88 -37.70 47.21
C ASN A 329 -11.43 -37.27 47.53
N ASN A 330 -11.14 -36.52 48.60
CA ASN A 330 -11.91 -36.22 49.82
C ASN A 330 -11.40 -34.95 50.55
N ASP A 331 -12.27 -34.41 51.40
CA ASP A 331 -12.13 -33.31 52.36
C ASP A 331 -11.05 -33.48 53.45
N SER A 332 -10.60 -32.33 54.01
CA SER A 332 -10.52 -32.13 55.48
C SER A 332 -10.37 -30.63 55.85
N PRO A 333 -11.11 -30.14 56.88
CA PRO A 333 -11.06 -28.76 57.37
C PRO A 333 -10.28 -28.62 58.70
N ALA A 334 -9.57 -27.50 58.91
CA ALA A 334 -9.25 -26.96 60.24
C ALA A 334 -8.83 -25.47 60.21
N THR A 335 -9.63 -24.66 60.91
CA THR A 335 -9.51 -23.31 61.52
C THR A 335 -8.13 -22.99 62.18
N SER A 336 -7.56 -21.78 62.32
CA SER A 336 -7.92 -20.32 62.30
C SER A 336 -6.57 -19.49 62.28
N PRO A 337 -6.52 -18.17 62.62
CA PRO A 337 -6.91 -16.98 61.85
C PRO A 337 -5.74 -15.97 61.66
N THR A 338 -6.05 -14.82 61.03
CA THR A 338 -5.37 -13.50 61.12
C THR A 338 -4.46 -13.08 59.96
N ALA A 339 -4.98 -12.28 59.04
CA ALA A 339 -4.55 -10.89 58.80
C ALA A 339 -5.28 -10.31 57.57
N MET A 340 -6.08 -9.28 57.80
CA MET A 340 -6.73 -8.45 56.77
C MET A 340 -5.69 -7.73 55.92
N ILE A 341 -5.78 -7.87 54.58
CA ILE A 341 -5.37 -6.83 53.61
C ILE A 341 -6.42 -6.84 52.47
N PRO A 342 -6.90 -5.67 52.01
CA PRO A 342 -8.23 -5.55 51.41
C PRO A 342 -8.32 -5.98 49.96
N HIS A 343 -9.48 -6.55 49.63
CA HIS A 343 -10.00 -6.75 48.29
C HIS A 343 -9.84 -5.52 47.40
N THR A 344 -8.86 -5.54 46.50
CA THR A 344 -9.06 -4.92 45.18
C THR A 344 -9.74 -5.96 44.32
N ALA A 345 -11.03 -5.75 44.08
CA ALA A 345 -11.81 -6.52 43.13
C ALA A 345 -11.10 -6.47 41.77
N ILE A 346 -10.38 -7.54 41.43
CA ILE A 346 -10.08 -7.89 40.05
C ILE A 346 -11.45 -8.13 39.43
N LYS A 347 -12.06 -7.09 38.86
CA LYS A 347 -13.14 -7.22 37.88
C LYS A 347 -12.56 -8.08 36.77
N GLN A 348 -12.85 -9.37 36.83
CA GLN A 348 -12.69 -10.28 35.72
C GLN A 348 -13.44 -9.64 34.54
N ARG A 349 -12.69 -8.99 33.65
CA ARG A 349 -13.18 -8.55 32.35
C ARG A 349 -13.69 -9.80 31.66
N LYS A 350 -15.02 -9.99 31.68
CA LYS A 350 -15.70 -10.96 30.82
C LYS A 350 -15.13 -10.77 29.42
N ASN A 351 -14.61 -11.84 28.83
CA ASN A 351 -14.25 -11.91 27.42
C ASN A 351 -15.49 -11.61 26.58
N MET A 352 -15.84 -10.33 26.43
CA MET A 352 -16.89 -9.88 25.55
C MET A 352 -16.33 -9.94 24.13
N SER A 353 -16.82 -10.89 23.35
CA SER A 353 -16.57 -10.92 21.91
C SER A 353 -17.20 -9.66 21.29
N TYR A 354 -16.39 -8.72 20.84
CA TYR A 354 -16.87 -7.55 20.10
C TYR A 354 -17.22 -7.98 18.66
N THR A 355 -18.43 -7.67 18.21
CA THR A 355 -18.90 -7.88 16.83
C THR A 355 -18.93 -6.54 16.08
N ILE A 356 -19.00 -6.57 14.74
CA ILE A 356 -19.10 -5.35 13.91
C ILE A 356 -20.35 -4.56 14.28
N ALA A 357 -21.52 -5.22 14.33
CA ALA A 357 -22.77 -4.59 14.78
C ALA A 357 -22.64 -3.86 16.14
N ARG A 358 -21.93 -4.44 17.10
CA ARG A 358 -21.71 -3.82 18.42
C ARG A 358 -20.77 -2.62 18.36
N ILE A 359 -19.72 -2.69 17.54
CA ILE A 359 -18.80 -1.56 17.33
C ILE A 359 -19.53 -0.40 16.65
N ILE A 360 -20.41 -0.69 15.68
CA ILE A 360 -21.19 0.34 14.99
C ILE A 360 -22.22 0.99 15.91
N ALA A 361 -22.82 0.22 16.83
CA ALA A 361 -23.82 0.73 17.76
C ALA A 361 -23.24 1.62 18.86
N ASP A 362 -21.94 1.53 19.13
CA ASP A 362 -21.25 2.28 20.18
C ASP A 362 -20.52 3.49 19.56
N PRO A 363 -20.90 4.74 19.87
CA PRO A 363 -20.31 5.92 19.23
C PRO A 363 -18.80 6.04 19.39
N THR A 364 -18.27 5.59 20.54
CA THR A 364 -16.84 5.74 20.85
C THR A 364 -16.02 4.67 20.13
N LEU A 365 -16.54 3.44 20.07
CA LEU A 365 -15.92 2.37 19.29
C LEU A 365 -16.10 2.57 17.79
N HIS A 366 -17.23 3.13 17.35
CA HIS A 366 -17.50 3.46 15.95
C HIS A 366 -16.51 4.51 15.44
N ASP A 367 -16.28 5.61 16.16
CA ASP A 367 -15.27 6.62 15.78
C ASP A 367 -13.86 6.03 15.74
N ALA A 368 -13.49 5.24 16.76
CA ALA A 368 -12.20 4.55 16.78
C ALA A 368 -12.04 3.56 15.61
N PHE A 369 -13.13 2.88 15.23
CA PHE A 369 -13.14 1.93 14.12
C PHE A 369 -13.10 2.63 12.76
N CYS A 370 -13.78 3.78 12.61
CA CYS A 370 -13.67 4.65 11.45
C CYS A 370 -12.22 5.12 11.27
N LYS A 371 -11.59 5.62 12.34
CA LYS A 371 -10.16 6.00 12.32
C LYS A 371 -9.27 4.82 11.91
N TYR A 372 -9.56 3.62 12.41
CA TYR A 372 -8.83 2.41 12.04
C TYR A 372 -9.00 2.04 10.56
N LEU A 373 -10.23 1.96 10.06
CA LEU A 373 -10.51 1.63 8.67
C LEU A 373 -9.99 2.70 7.70
N ALA A 374 -9.96 3.96 8.14
CA ALA A 374 -9.32 5.06 7.44
C ALA A 374 -7.80 4.82 7.26
N MET A 375 -7.10 4.43 8.31
CA MET A 375 -5.66 4.08 8.23
C MET A 375 -5.39 2.84 7.36
N GLU A 376 -6.35 1.91 7.27
CA GLU A 376 -6.25 0.72 6.42
C GLU A 376 -6.80 0.92 5.01
N PHE A 377 -7.29 2.13 4.67
CA PHE A 377 -7.92 2.46 3.39
C PHE A 377 -9.06 1.50 3.03
N SER A 378 -9.99 1.31 3.97
CA SER A 378 -11.10 0.34 3.88
C SER A 378 -12.44 0.92 4.34
N MET A 379 -12.54 2.26 4.38
CA MET A 379 -13.74 2.98 4.84
C MET A 379 -14.96 2.73 3.96
N GLU A 380 -14.76 2.45 2.68
CA GLU A 380 -15.83 2.15 1.73
C GLU A 380 -16.73 0.99 2.18
N SER A 381 -16.15 0.01 2.89
CA SER A 381 -16.88 -1.14 3.41
C SER A 381 -17.87 -0.75 4.51
N LEU A 382 -17.47 0.16 5.41
CA LEU A 382 -18.36 0.65 6.47
C LEU A 382 -19.42 1.61 5.92
N LEU A 383 -19.02 2.52 5.03
CA LEU A 383 -19.92 3.43 4.31
C LEU A 383 -21.03 2.69 3.57
N PHE A 384 -20.72 1.55 2.94
CA PHE A 384 -21.70 0.74 2.26
C PHE A 384 -22.73 0.13 3.21
N ILE A 385 -22.30 -0.43 4.36
CA ILE A 385 -23.21 -0.99 5.36
C ILE A 385 -24.16 0.09 5.89
N GLU A 386 -23.65 1.30 6.14
CA GLU A 386 -24.48 2.42 6.59
C GLU A 386 -25.44 2.91 5.50
N ALA A 387 -24.99 2.98 4.24
CA ALA A 387 -25.85 3.32 3.11
C ALA A 387 -27.00 2.31 2.94
N VAL A 388 -26.74 1.00 3.12
CA VAL A 388 -27.78 -0.05 3.09
C VAL A 388 -28.74 0.09 4.28
N LYS A 389 -28.25 0.45 5.47
CA LYS A 389 -29.12 0.72 6.62
C LYS A 389 -30.08 1.89 6.35
N ILE A 390 -29.55 3.02 5.85
CA ILE A 390 -30.34 4.19 5.48
C ILE A 390 -31.34 3.86 4.36
N TYR A 391 -30.95 3.03 3.39
CA TYR A 391 -31.86 2.53 2.35
C TYR A 391 -33.05 1.80 2.96
N LYS A 392 -32.81 0.84 3.87
CA LYS A 392 -33.87 0.08 4.54
C LYS A 392 -34.82 0.97 5.34
N GLU A 393 -34.29 1.98 6.03
CA GLU A 393 -35.11 2.94 6.78
C GLU A 393 -36.01 3.75 5.83
N LYS A 394 -35.46 4.31 4.75
CA LYS A 394 -36.22 5.11 3.79
C LYS A 394 -37.25 4.33 2.98
N VAL A 395 -36.97 3.08 2.64
CA VAL A 395 -37.94 2.20 1.96
C VAL A 395 -39.12 1.86 2.88
N LYS A 396 -38.89 1.74 4.20
CA LYS A 396 -39.96 1.55 5.18
C LYS A 396 -40.80 2.82 5.37
N GLU A 397 -40.16 3.99 5.37
CA GLU A 397 -40.84 5.29 5.51
C GLU A 397 -41.65 5.65 4.26
N SER A 398 -41.20 5.28 3.06
CA SER A 398 -41.85 5.60 1.79
C SER A 398 -41.81 4.40 0.83
N PRO A 399 -42.71 3.41 1.02
CA PRO A 399 -42.73 2.15 0.29
C PRO A 399 -43.31 2.32 -1.12
N ILE A 400 -42.59 3.05 -1.98
CA ILE A 400 -42.92 3.23 -3.39
C ILE A 400 -41.75 2.81 -4.27
N THR A 401 -42.06 2.26 -5.44
CA THR A 401 -41.09 1.78 -6.44
C THR A 401 -40.09 2.88 -6.83
N GLU A 402 -40.55 4.13 -6.93
CA GLU A 402 -39.70 5.27 -7.28
C GLU A 402 -38.62 5.54 -6.22
N THR A 403 -38.95 5.42 -4.93
CA THR A 403 -37.98 5.56 -3.83
C THR A 403 -36.91 4.48 -3.90
N VAL A 404 -37.33 3.23 -4.09
CA VAL A 404 -36.42 2.08 -4.25
C VAL A 404 -35.50 2.30 -5.44
N MET A 405 -36.03 2.67 -6.60
CA MET A 405 -35.25 2.91 -7.81
C MET A 405 -34.23 4.04 -7.61
N LYS A 406 -34.67 5.19 -7.08
CA LYS A 406 -33.81 6.36 -6.87
C LYS A 406 -32.68 6.09 -5.89
N LEU A 407 -32.96 5.42 -4.77
CA LEU A 407 -31.94 5.07 -3.79
C LEU A 407 -31.00 3.98 -4.33
N SER A 408 -31.53 3.00 -5.07
CA SER A 408 -30.73 1.92 -5.64
C SER A 408 -29.78 2.43 -6.72
N ILE A 409 -30.22 3.38 -7.56
CA ILE A 409 -29.34 4.08 -8.52
C ILE A 409 -28.20 4.79 -7.77
N LYS A 410 -28.49 5.45 -6.65
CA LYS A 410 -27.47 6.14 -5.84
C LYS A 410 -26.46 5.14 -5.26
N ILE A 411 -26.93 4.07 -4.61
CA ILE A 411 -26.06 3.04 -4.04
C ILE A 411 -25.22 2.36 -5.12
N ALA A 412 -25.83 2.00 -6.25
CA ALA A 412 -25.12 1.37 -7.37
C ALA A 412 -24.01 2.28 -7.91
N ALA A 413 -24.32 3.56 -8.15
CA ALA A 413 -23.37 4.53 -8.68
C ALA A 413 -22.23 4.87 -7.71
N GLU A 414 -22.44 4.71 -6.40
CA GLU A 414 -21.46 5.06 -5.36
C GLU A 414 -20.61 3.85 -4.93
N PHE A 415 -21.18 2.65 -4.85
CA PHE A 415 -20.55 1.49 -4.22
C PHE A 415 -20.41 0.23 -5.10
N ILE A 416 -21.18 0.07 -6.18
CA ILE A 416 -21.26 -1.21 -6.91
C ILE A 416 -20.66 -1.14 -8.32
N ILE A 417 -20.93 -0.07 -9.07
CA ILE A 417 -20.47 0.06 -10.45
C ILE A 417 -18.94 0.12 -10.50
N PRO A 418 -18.27 -0.56 -11.45
CA PRO A 418 -16.82 -0.49 -11.58
C PRO A 418 -16.32 0.95 -11.67
N ASN A 419 -15.30 1.29 -10.88
CA ASN A 419 -14.76 2.64 -10.73
C ASN A 419 -15.63 3.62 -9.92
N SER A 420 -16.71 3.17 -9.27
CA SER A 420 -17.52 4.01 -8.37
C SER A 420 -16.70 4.50 -7.19
N VAL A 421 -16.96 5.69 -6.67
CA VAL A 421 -16.05 6.38 -5.74
C VAL A 421 -15.73 5.58 -4.47
N ASN A 422 -16.70 4.83 -3.96
CA ASN A 422 -16.59 3.96 -2.80
C ASN A 422 -16.83 2.49 -3.20
N GLU A 423 -16.37 2.07 -4.38
CA GLU A 423 -16.50 0.70 -4.86
C GLU A 423 -16.09 -0.33 -3.80
N VAL A 424 -17.06 -1.14 -3.37
CA VAL A 424 -16.83 -2.23 -2.42
C VAL A 424 -16.44 -3.52 -3.13
N ASN A 425 -15.60 -4.32 -2.49
CA ASN A 425 -15.13 -5.58 -3.04
C ASN A 425 -16.22 -6.67 -2.94
N LEU A 426 -17.08 -6.76 -3.95
CA LEU A 426 -18.13 -7.77 -4.04
C LEU A 426 -17.82 -8.82 -5.13
N PRO A 427 -18.03 -10.12 -4.86
CA PRO A 427 -17.99 -11.16 -5.88
C PRO A 427 -19.02 -10.92 -6.98
N LYS A 428 -18.66 -11.17 -8.24
CA LYS A 428 -19.56 -11.04 -9.40
C LYS A 428 -20.90 -11.78 -9.23
N LYS A 429 -20.89 -12.93 -8.53
CA LYS A 429 -22.09 -13.71 -8.22
C LYS A 429 -23.08 -12.92 -7.35
N ILE A 430 -22.58 -12.18 -6.35
CA ILE A 430 -23.42 -11.36 -5.46
C ILE A 430 -23.96 -10.15 -6.22
N VAL A 431 -23.13 -9.50 -7.04
CA VAL A 431 -23.58 -8.37 -7.88
C VAL A 431 -24.67 -8.81 -8.86
N LEU A 432 -24.53 -9.99 -9.48
CA LEU A 432 -25.52 -10.52 -10.40
C LEU A 432 -26.84 -10.84 -9.68
N LYS A 433 -26.77 -11.49 -8.52
CA LYS A 433 -27.95 -11.78 -7.68
C LYS A 433 -28.66 -10.50 -7.26
N LEU A 434 -27.93 -9.50 -6.78
CA LEU A 434 -28.46 -8.19 -6.40
C LEU A 434 -29.19 -7.51 -7.57
N ASN A 435 -28.63 -7.53 -8.78
CA ASN A 435 -29.29 -6.94 -9.95
C ASN A 435 -30.58 -7.69 -10.31
N THR A 436 -30.60 -9.02 -10.19
CA THR A 436 -31.81 -9.83 -10.42
C THR A 436 -32.88 -9.56 -9.36
N GLU A 437 -32.50 -9.46 -8.08
CA GLU A 437 -33.42 -9.16 -6.98
C GLU A 437 -33.96 -7.73 -7.05
N LEU A 438 -33.13 -6.77 -7.45
CA LEU A 438 -33.57 -5.40 -7.69
C LEU A 438 -34.57 -5.32 -8.85
N ALA A 439 -34.31 -6.01 -9.97
CA ALA A 439 -35.25 -6.07 -11.08
C ALA A 439 -36.59 -6.69 -10.66
N ALA A 440 -36.55 -7.82 -9.94
CA ALA A 440 -37.75 -8.48 -9.43
C ALA A 440 -38.53 -7.65 -8.39
N ALA A 441 -37.85 -6.76 -7.63
CA ALA A 441 -38.52 -5.85 -6.70
C ALA A 441 -39.15 -4.63 -7.39
N LEU A 442 -38.71 -4.29 -8.60
CA LEU A 442 -39.24 -3.20 -9.42
C LEU A 442 -40.34 -3.67 -10.39
N GLU A 443 -40.35 -4.96 -10.76
CA GLU A 443 -41.33 -5.59 -11.65
C GLU A 443 -42.45 -6.26 -10.86
N GLY A 444 -43.67 -5.74 -10.94
CA GLY A 444 -44.88 -6.34 -10.34
C GLY A 444 -45.49 -5.53 -9.18
N GLU A 445 -46.30 -6.19 -8.35
CA GLU A 445 -46.83 -5.57 -7.13
C GLU A 445 -45.70 -5.29 -6.13
N PHE A 446 -45.69 -4.08 -5.58
CA PHE A 446 -44.63 -3.63 -4.68
C PHE A 446 -44.64 -4.45 -3.39
N ASP A 447 -43.60 -5.27 -3.20
CA ASP A 447 -43.36 -6.02 -1.97
C ASP A 447 -42.24 -5.34 -1.16
N MET A 448 -42.64 -4.64 -0.09
CA MET A 448 -41.72 -3.95 0.81
C MET A 448 -40.66 -4.88 1.40
N LYS A 449 -41.00 -6.15 1.70
CA LYS A 449 -40.05 -7.10 2.29
C LYS A 449 -38.97 -7.48 1.29
N LYS A 450 -39.36 -7.78 0.05
CA LYS A 450 -38.41 -8.06 -1.04
C LYS A 450 -37.55 -6.82 -1.34
N ALA A 451 -38.17 -5.65 -1.46
CA ALA A 451 -37.46 -4.39 -1.72
C ALA A 451 -36.43 -4.06 -0.62
N SER A 452 -36.76 -4.29 0.66
CA SER A 452 -35.84 -4.02 1.77
C SER A 452 -34.68 -5.03 1.85
N ALA A 453 -34.84 -6.22 1.28
CA ALA A 453 -33.87 -7.32 1.36
C ALA A 453 -32.86 -7.36 0.21
N VAL A 454 -33.04 -6.54 -0.84
CA VAL A 454 -32.19 -6.53 -2.07
C VAL A 454 -30.69 -6.47 -1.80
N TYR A 455 -30.28 -5.79 -0.71
CA TYR A 455 -28.88 -5.58 -0.38
C TYR A 455 -28.35 -6.49 0.74
N ASP A 456 -29.15 -7.42 1.25
CA ASP A 456 -28.82 -8.19 2.47
C ASP A 456 -27.59 -9.07 2.27
N ASP A 457 -27.56 -9.87 1.20
CA ASP A 457 -26.42 -10.71 0.84
C ASP A 457 -25.13 -9.90 0.66
N ALA A 458 -25.23 -8.72 0.03
CA ALA A 458 -24.09 -7.85 -0.20
C ALA A 458 -23.59 -7.22 1.11
N ALA A 459 -24.50 -6.74 1.95
CA ALA A 459 -24.16 -6.18 3.26
C ALA A 459 -23.55 -7.23 4.19
N GLU A 460 -24.11 -8.44 4.22
CA GLU A 460 -23.59 -9.56 5.01
C GLU A 460 -22.18 -9.94 4.53
N HIS A 461 -21.95 -10.01 3.22
CA HIS A 461 -20.62 -10.30 2.67
C HIS A 461 -19.58 -9.25 3.10
N ILE A 462 -19.92 -7.96 3.04
CA ILE A 462 -19.03 -6.88 3.45
C ILE A 462 -18.80 -6.88 4.96
N GLU A 463 -19.83 -7.18 5.77
CA GLU A 463 -19.69 -7.32 7.22
C GLU A 463 -18.77 -8.50 7.59
N GLN A 464 -18.91 -9.64 6.91
CA GLN A 464 -17.99 -10.78 7.08
C GLN A 464 -16.56 -10.41 6.68
N MET A 465 -16.37 -9.64 5.61
CA MET A 465 -15.06 -9.15 5.18
C MET A 465 -14.42 -8.22 6.22
N LEU A 466 -15.20 -7.32 6.83
CA LEU A 466 -14.76 -6.48 7.94
C LEU A 466 -14.41 -7.31 9.18
N ALA A 467 -15.25 -8.29 9.53
CA ALA A 467 -15.01 -9.16 10.67
C ALA A 467 -13.74 -10.01 10.50
N LEU A 468 -13.52 -10.59 9.32
CA LEU A 468 -12.38 -11.46 9.06
C LEU A 468 -11.06 -10.70 8.91
N ASN A 469 -11.07 -9.57 8.20
CA ASN A 469 -9.83 -8.87 7.83
C ASN A 469 -9.45 -7.72 8.76
N HIS A 470 -10.44 -7.09 9.41
CA HIS A 470 -10.25 -5.81 10.10
C HIS A 470 -10.51 -5.90 11.61
N LEU A 471 -11.58 -6.58 12.04
CA LEU A 471 -11.99 -6.62 13.45
C LEU A 471 -10.91 -7.13 14.41
N ARG A 472 -10.27 -8.26 14.08
CA ARG A 472 -9.21 -8.82 14.93
C ARG A 472 -7.99 -7.90 15.01
N LYS A 473 -7.61 -7.26 13.90
CA LYS A 473 -6.50 -6.30 13.88
C LYS A 473 -6.85 -5.07 14.70
N PHE A 474 -8.04 -4.51 14.50
CA PHE A 474 -8.54 -3.37 15.25
C PHE A 474 -8.47 -3.61 16.75
N GLN A 475 -8.92 -4.78 17.24
CA GLN A 475 -8.88 -5.15 18.67
C GLN A 475 -7.46 -5.13 19.28
N THR A 476 -6.42 -5.26 18.46
CA THR A 476 -5.02 -5.20 18.93
C THR A 476 -4.44 -3.79 18.94
N THR A 477 -5.10 -2.82 18.29
CA THR A 477 -4.62 -1.45 18.15
C THR A 477 -4.76 -0.64 19.44
N SER A 478 -3.94 0.41 19.58
CA SER A 478 -4.09 1.41 20.63
C SER A 478 -5.42 2.14 20.57
N LEU A 479 -5.97 2.37 19.36
CA LEU A 479 -7.29 3.00 19.19
C LEU A 479 -8.39 2.22 19.91
N PHE A 480 -8.44 0.90 19.73
CA PHE A 480 -9.40 0.05 20.43
C PHE A 480 -9.18 0.01 21.94
N LYS A 481 -7.92 -0.12 22.38
CA LYS A 481 -7.59 -0.12 23.82
C LYS A 481 -8.00 1.19 24.50
N ASN A 482 -7.80 2.32 23.83
CA ASN A 482 -8.18 3.63 24.35
C ASN A 482 -9.70 3.78 24.41
N ALA A 483 -10.41 3.40 23.34
CA ALA A 483 -11.88 3.48 23.28
C ALA A 483 -12.59 2.53 24.28
N THR A 484 -11.97 1.40 24.61
CA THR A 484 -12.48 0.45 25.62
C THR A 484 -11.99 0.74 27.04
N ALA A 485 -11.03 1.65 27.22
CA ALA A 485 -10.58 2.09 28.54
C ALA A 485 -11.43 3.25 29.10
N SER A 486 -12.13 3.97 28.23
CA SER A 486 -13.13 4.99 28.58
C SER A 486 -14.51 4.42 28.97
N GLN A 487 -14.66 3.09 29.01
CA GLN A 487 -15.85 2.35 29.46
C GLN A 487 -15.54 1.61 30.75
#